data_AF-F5T266-F1
#
_entry.id   AF-F5T266-F1
#
_cell.length_a   1.000
_cell.length_b   1.000
_cell.length_c   1.000
_cell.angle_alpha   90.00
_cell.angle_beta   90.00
_cell.angle_gamma   90.00
#
_symmetry.space_group_name_H-M   'P 1'
#
loop_
_entity.id
_entity.type
_entity.pdbx_description
1 polymer ?
#
loop_
_entity_poly.entity_id
_entity_poly.type
_entity_poly.pdbx_seq_one_letter_code
_entity_poly.pdbx_strand_id
1 'polypeptide(L)' 'MHQFNMLTPELAIKAADNYRKLRKQGITIRKTADVIIATFCIENRIPLLYTDKDFIPFTKHLKLRSVTEKT' A
#
# COMPACT_ATOMS: atom_id res chain seq x y z
N MET A 1 19.79 -4.73 14.51
CA MET A 1 18.42 -4.84 13.96
C MET A 1 18.38 -4.13 12.62
N HIS A 2 17.71 -4.68 11.62
CA HIS A 2 17.55 -4.02 10.32
C HIS A 2 16.30 -3.13 10.38
N GLN A 3 16.46 -1.81 10.26
CA GLN A 3 15.36 -0.85 10.28
C GLN A 3 15.10 -0.35 8.86
N PHE A 4 13.83 -0.34 8.46
CA PHE A 4 13.42 0.23 7.18
C PHE A 4 12.85 1.63 7.38
N ASN A 5 13.22 2.57 6.52
CA ASN A 5 12.53 3.85 6.42
C ASN A 5 11.36 3.71 5.42
N MET A 6 10.14 3.59 5.95
CA MET A 6 8.93 3.45 5.13
C MET A 6 8.37 4.79 4.62
N LEU A 7 8.88 5.92 5.12
CA LEU A 7 8.39 7.25 4.75
C LEU A 7 9.57 8.18 4.45
N THR A 8 9.98 8.17 3.19
CA THR A 8 10.88 9.19 2.62
C THR A 8 10.04 10.21 1.83
N PRO A 9 10.58 11.41 1.51
CA PRO A 9 9.88 12.37 0.64
C PRO A 9 9.41 11.75 -0.69
N GLU A 10 10.23 10.89 -1.31
CA GLU A 10 9.91 10.23 -2.57
C GLU A 10 8.77 9.22 -2.40
N LEU A 11 8.79 8.43 -1.32
CA LEU A 11 7.71 7.49 -1.01
C LEU A 11 6.42 8.22 -0.60
N ALA A 12 6.51 9.39 0.04
CA ALA A 12 5.35 10.20 0.40
C ALA A 12 4.60 10.69 -0.85
N ILE A 13 5.33 11.12 -1.88
CA ILE A 13 4.75 11.51 -3.17
C ILE A 13 4.06 10.31 -3.83
N LYS A 14 4.72 9.15 -3.88
CA LYS A 14 4.14 7.92 -4.43
C LYS A 14 2.91 7.45 -3.66
N ALA A 15 2.91 7.60 -2.33
CA ALA A 15 1.77 7.27 -1.49
C ALA A 15 0.58 8.18 -1.80
N ALA A 16 0.81 9.49 -1.92
CA ALA A 16 -0.22 10.43 -2.36
C ALA A 16 -0.77 10.07 -3.75
N ASP A 17 0.08 9.65 -4.69
CA ASP A 17 -0.34 9.18 -6.01
C ASP A 17 -1.21 7.92 -5.95
N ASN A 18 -0.80 6.94 -5.16
CA ASN A 18 -1.57 5.71 -4.96
C ASN A 18 -2.94 5.99 -4.33
N TYR A 19 -3.00 6.87 -3.33
CA TYR A 19 -4.26 7.34 -2.76
C TYR A 19 -5.14 8.02 -3.83
N ARG A 20 -4.57 8.94 -4.63
CA ARG A 20 -5.30 9.62 -5.71
C ARG A 20 -5.82 8.65 -6.76
N LYS A 21 -5.05 7.60 -7.11
CA LYS A 21 -5.47 6.56 -8.07
C LYS A 21 -6.69 5.79 -7.55
N LEU A 22 -6.68 5.35 -6.30
CA LEU A 22 -7.82 4.66 -5.69
C LEU A 22 -9.02 5.59 -5.55
N ARG A 23 -8.81 6.85 -5.13
CA ARG A 23 -9.89 7.83 -4.98
C ARG A 23 -10.58 8.15 -6.30
N LYS A 24 -9.84 8.23 -7.40
CA LYS A 24 -10.41 8.39 -8.76
C LYS A 24 -11.31 7.23 -9.17
N GLN A 25 -11.16 6.05 -8.55
CA GLN A 25 -12.00 4.87 -8.76
C GLN A 25 -13.16 4.79 -7.74
N GLY A 26 -13.40 5.84 -6.95
CA GLY A 26 -14.41 5.87 -5.91
C GLY A 26 -14.00 5.19 -4.59
N ILE A 27 -12.73 4.76 -4.46
CA ILE A 27 -12.23 4.06 -3.28
C ILE A 27 -11.44 5.03 -2.41
N THR A 28 -11.93 5.31 -1.20
CA THR A 28 -11.24 6.19 -0.25
C THR A 28 -10.63 5.37 0.88
N ILE A 29 -9.30 5.36 0.97
CA ILE A 29 -8.57 4.74 2.07
C ILE A 29 -8.56 5.70 3.25
N ARG A 30 -8.99 5.23 4.42
CA ARG A 30 -9.26 6.09 5.58
C ARG A 30 -8.01 6.46 6.38
N LYS A 31 -6.99 5.61 6.35
CA LYS A 31 -5.77 5.78 7.16
C LYS A 31 -4.57 6.07 6.25
N THR A 32 -3.91 7.20 6.48
CA THR A 32 -2.68 7.57 5.75
C THR A 32 -1.57 6.52 5.93
N ALA A 33 -1.47 5.93 7.12
CA ALA A 33 -0.49 4.89 7.41
C ALA A 33 -0.63 3.67 6.49
N ASP A 34 -1.86 3.24 6.18
CA ASP A 34 -2.10 2.10 5.29
C ASP A 34 -1.62 2.40 3.87
N VAL A 35 -1.83 3.64 3.40
CA VAL A 35 -1.32 4.10 2.10
C VAL A 35 0.21 4.08 2.07
N ILE A 36 0.87 4.52 3.15
CA ILE A 36 2.33 4.53 3.26
C ILE A 36 2.87 3.09 3.27
N ILE A 37 2.33 2.22 4.13
CA ILE A 37 2.76 0.82 4.25
C ILE A 37 2.55 0.09 2.92
N ALA A 38 1.38 0.21 2.30
CA ALA A 38 1.10 -0.42 1.01
C ALA A 38 2.03 0.07 -0.08
N THR A 39 2.30 1.39 -0.14
CA THR A 39 3.22 1.97 -1.13
C THR A 39 4.63 1.46 -0.94
N PHE A 40 5.14 1.43 0.29
CA PHE A 40 6.46 0.88 0.60
C PHE A 40 6.57 -0.58 0.12
N CYS A 41 5.57 -1.41 0.43
CA CYS A 41 5.52 -2.81 0.00
C CYS A 41 5.47 -2.96 -1.53
N ILE A 42 4.67 -2.15 -2.22
CA ILE A 42 4.59 -2.15 -3.69
C ILE A 42 5.93 -1.80 -4.33
N GLU A 43 6.55 -0.71 -3.89
CA GLU A 43 7.81 -0.22 -4.48
C GLU A 43 8.97 -1.20 -4.26
N ASN A 44 9.01 -1.86 -3.11
CA ASN A 44 10.04 -2.84 -2.77
C ASN A 44 9.67 -4.28 -3.18
N ARG A 45 8.48 -4.49 -3.77
CA ARG A 45 7.94 -5.81 -4.14
C ARG A 45 7.86 -6.81 -2.97
N ILE A 46 7.67 -6.29 -1.76
CA ILE A 46 7.54 -7.06 -0.52
C ILE A 46 6.07 -7.44 -0.33
N PRO A 47 5.73 -8.74 -0.21
CA PRO A 47 4.39 -9.15 0.17
C PRO A 47 4.00 -8.62 1.55
N LEU A 48 2.78 -8.12 1.68
CA LEU A 48 2.25 -7.63 2.96
C LEU A 48 1.33 -8.69 3.58
N LEU A 49 1.61 -9.05 4.83
CA LEU A 49 0.68 -9.80 5.65
C LEU A 49 -0.27 -8.80 6.33
N TYR A 50 -1.56 -8.93 6.08
CA TYR A 50 -2.56 -8.04 6.66
C TYR A 50 -3.87 -8.77 6.94
N THR A 51 -4.62 -8.27 7.93
CA THR A 51 -6.01 -8.66 8.22
C THR A 51 -6.99 -7.52 7.97
N ASP A 52 -6.51 -6.28 7.91
CA ASP A 52 -7.32 -5.10 7.60
C ASP A 52 -7.74 -5.10 6.12
N LYS A 53 -9.05 -5.04 5.88
CA LYS A 53 -9.63 -5.04 4.53
C LYS A 53 -9.27 -3.79 3.74
N ASP A 54 -8.80 -2.73 4.40
CA ASP A 54 -8.36 -1.49 3.75
C ASP A 54 -7.14 -1.71 2.82
N PHE A 55 -6.42 -2.83 2.93
CA PHE A 55 -5.34 -3.21 1.99
C PHE A 55 -5.83 -3.93 0.71
N ILE A 56 -7.06 -4.45 0.69
CA ILE A 56 -7.62 -5.18 -0.47
C ILE A 56 -7.65 -4.32 -1.75
N PRO A 57 -8.02 -3.03 -1.72
CA PRO A 57 -7.95 -2.20 -2.92
C PRO A 57 -6.54 -2.08 -3.51
N PHE A 58 -5.50 -2.07 -2.67
CA PHE A 58 -4.12 -1.99 -3.13
C PHE A 58 -3.69 -3.27 -3.85
N THR A 59 -4.16 -4.44 -3.41
CA THR A 59 -3.87 -5.70 -4.11
C THR A 59 -4.58 -5.75 -5.45
N LYS A 60 -5.88 -5.42 -5.46
CA LYS A 60 -6.71 -5.44 -6.67
C LYS A 60 -6.30 -4.44 -7.74
N HIS A 61 -5.90 -3.23 -7.36
CA HIS A 61 -5.71 -2.12 -8.31
C HIS A 61 -4.27 -1.65 -8.43
N LEU A 62 -3.42 -1.87 -7.42
CA LEU A 62 -2.08 -1.30 -7.34
C LEU A 62 -0.96 -2.35 -7.19
N LYS A 63 -1.28 -3.64 -7.40
CA LYS A 63 -0.33 -4.76 -7.43
C LYS A 63 0.41 -5.01 -6.11
N LEU A 64 -0.16 -4.58 -4.98
CA LEU A 64 0.31 -5.04 -3.68
C LEU A 64 0.16 -6.57 -3.63
N ARG A 65 1.23 -7.28 -3.26
CA ARG A 65 1.19 -8.73 -3.08
C ARG A 65 0.70 -9.03 -1.67
N SER A 66 -0.34 -9.85 -1.53
CA SER A 66 -0.73 -10.37 -0.21
C SER A 66 0.09 -11.62 0.10
N VAL A 67 0.48 -11.79 1.36
CA VAL A 67 1.07 -13.07 1.83
C VAL A 67 0.04 -14.19 1.80
N THR A 68 -1.25 -13.88 1.95
CA THR A 68 -2.33 -14.87 2.09
C THR A 68 -3.08 -15.12 0.79
N GLU A 69 -2.48 -14.91 -0.39
CA GLU A 69 -3.15 -15.30 -1.63
C GLU A 69 -3.40 -16.81 -1.63
N LYS A 70 -4.69 -17.16 -1.76
CA LYS A 70 -5.19 -18.52 -1.89
C LYS A 70 -4.55 -19.16 -3.12
N THR A 71 -3.80 -20.25 -2.92
CA THR A 71 -3.81 -21.38 -3.86
C THR A 71 -5.25 -21.79 -4.17
#